data_AF-A0A8J6PE06-F1
#
_entry.id   AF-A0A8J6PE06-F1
#
_cell.length_a   1.000
_cell.length_b   1.000
_cell.length_c   1.000
_cell.angle_alpha   90.00
_cell.angle_beta   90.00
_cell.angle_gamma   90.00
#
_symmetry.space_group_name_H-M   'P 1'
#
loop_
_entity.id
_entity.type
_entity.pdbx_description
1 polymer ?
#
loop_
_entity_poly.entity_id
_entity_poly.type
_entity_poly.pdbx_seq_one_letter_code
_entity_poly.pdbx_strand_id
1 'polypeptide(L)'
;MPTRTALRPGELSPTREVPRTIERPEYAWKKTANEGNEPWVQTPETIEAMRVACRIAAGALQEAGKAVVPGVTTDELDRIAHEYMVDHGAYPSTLGYKGFPKSCCTSRNEVICHGIPDSTVMEDGDI
;
A
#
# COMPACT_ATOMS: atom_id res chain seq x y z
N MET A 1 24.69 2.96 -17.09
CA MET A 1 23.67 4.00 -17.30
C MET A 1 23.84 5.05 -16.20
N PRO A 2 23.81 6.36 -16.48
CA PRO A 2 23.71 7.34 -15.39
C PRO A 2 22.36 7.12 -14.69
N THR A 3 22.39 7.00 -13.36
CA THR A 3 21.19 6.91 -12.54
C THR A 3 20.38 8.20 -12.62
N ARG A 4 19.05 8.07 -12.50
CA ARG A 4 18.08 9.18 -12.49
C ARG A 4 18.48 10.26 -11.48
N THR A 5 18.15 11.52 -11.78
CA THR A 5 18.26 12.64 -10.84
C THR A 5 17.19 12.56 -9.74
N ALA A 6 17.31 13.41 -8.71
CA ALA A 6 16.36 13.45 -7.61
C ALA A 6 14.89 13.57 -8.07
N LEU A 7 14.04 12.77 -7.43
CA LEU A 7 12.61 12.64 -7.66
C LEU A 7 11.84 13.90 -7.26
N ARG A 8 10.63 14.02 -7.81
CA ARG A 8 9.66 15.06 -7.47
C ARG A 8 8.28 14.40 -7.36
N PRO A 9 7.38 14.90 -6.48
CA PRO A 9 6.01 14.41 -6.42
C PRO A 9 5.29 14.59 -7.77
N GLY A 10 4.54 13.58 -8.17
CA GLY A 10 3.64 13.59 -9.31
C GLY A 10 2.19 13.90 -8.93
N GLU A 11 1.28 13.66 -9.88
CA GLU A 11 -0.16 13.83 -9.69
C GLU A 11 -0.79 12.56 -9.10
N LEU A 12 -1.74 12.74 -8.18
CA LEU A 12 -2.48 11.63 -7.58
C LEU A 12 -3.72 11.32 -8.42
N SER A 13 -3.93 10.04 -8.76
CA SER A 13 -5.24 9.59 -9.24
C SER A 13 -6.29 9.65 -8.12
N PRO A 14 -7.60 9.66 -8.45
CA PRO A 14 -8.67 9.66 -7.45
C PRO A 14 -8.54 8.53 -6.43
N THR A 15 -9.13 8.72 -5.25
CA THR A 15 -9.19 7.69 -4.21
C THR A 15 -9.91 6.44 -4.75
N ARG A 16 -9.26 5.28 -4.62
CA ARG A 16 -9.83 3.99 -5.04
C ARG A 16 -10.90 3.52 -4.05
N GLU A 17 -11.98 2.96 -4.57
CA GLU A 17 -13.13 2.55 -3.77
C GLU A 17 -12.96 1.14 -3.18
N VAL A 18 -13.39 0.96 -1.94
CA VAL A 18 -13.48 -0.36 -1.30
C VAL A 18 -14.95 -0.73 -1.08
N PRO A 19 -15.41 -1.92 -1.51
CA PRO A 19 -16.77 -2.39 -1.26
C PRO A 19 -17.20 -2.22 0.21
N ARG A 20 -18.48 -1.90 0.43
CA ARG A 20 -19.04 -1.73 1.78
C ARG A 20 -19.10 -3.03 2.58
N THR A 21 -19.03 -4.18 1.90
CA THR A 21 -18.99 -5.52 2.49
C THR A 21 -17.67 -5.84 3.16
N ILE A 22 -16.58 -5.13 2.81
CA ILE A 22 -15.28 -5.28 3.43
C ILE A 22 -15.23 -4.42 4.69
N GLU A 23 -14.93 -5.07 5.81
CA GLU A 23 -14.77 -4.40 7.10
C GLU A 23 -13.62 -3.39 7.04
N ARG A 24 -13.85 -2.21 7.60
CA ARG A 24 -12.85 -1.13 7.64
C ARG A 24 -12.19 -1.14 9.01
N PRO A 25 -10.87 -0.87 9.08
CA PRO A 25 -10.25 -0.58 10.35
C PRO A 25 -10.89 0.68 10.95
N GLU A 26 -10.91 0.75 12.28
CA GLU A 26 -11.61 1.83 12.98
C GLU A 26 -11.10 3.23 12.59
N TYR A 27 -9.84 3.34 12.19
CA TYR A 27 -9.18 4.62 11.86
C TYR A 27 -9.50 5.15 10.47
N ALA A 28 -10.16 4.38 9.59
CA ALA A 28 -10.31 4.75 8.19
C ALA A 28 -10.91 6.17 8.06
N TRP A 29 -10.13 7.09 7.49
CA TRP A 29 -10.49 8.51 7.29
C TRP A 29 -10.66 9.35 8.56
N LYS A 30 -10.16 8.86 9.71
CA LYS A 30 -10.02 9.63 10.95
C LYS A 30 -8.64 10.29 11.01
N LYS A 31 -8.52 11.34 11.84
CA LYS A 31 -7.24 12.02 12.11
C LYS A 31 -6.28 11.19 12.97
N THR A 32 -6.81 10.25 13.74
CA THR A 32 -6.08 9.42 14.70
C THR A 32 -6.47 7.97 14.54
N ALA A 33 -5.56 7.07 14.90
CA ALA A 33 -5.83 5.64 15.06
C ALA A 33 -5.76 5.30 16.55
N ASN A 34 -6.67 4.46 17.02
CA ASN A 34 -6.64 3.90 18.36
C ASN A 34 -5.72 2.68 18.38
N GLU A 35 -4.43 2.93 18.57
CA GLU A 35 -3.36 1.94 18.60
C GLU A 35 -2.25 2.37 19.58
N GLY A 36 -1.45 1.42 20.05
CA GLY A 36 -0.25 1.66 20.87
C GLY A 36 -0.36 1.23 22.34
N ASN A 37 -1.50 0.68 22.76
CA ASN A 37 -1.72 0.21 24.13
C ASN A 37 -2.12 -1.29 24.20
N GLU A 38 -1.97 -2.02 23.11
CA GLU A 38 -2.35 -3.42 23.00
C GLU A 38 -1.28 -4.36 23.61
N PRO A 39 -1.66 -5.54 24.11
CA PRO A 39 -0.69 -6.53 24.58
C PRO A 39 0.21 -7.00 23.43
N TRP A 40 1.49 -7.25 23.71
CA TRP A 40 2.45 -7.70 22.68
C TRP A 40 2.32 -9.19 22.36
N VAL A 41 1.95 -10.01 23.34
CA VAL A 41 1.69 -11.45 23.14
C VAL A 41 0.26 -11.61 22.64
N GLN A 42 0.12 -12.12 21.42
CA GLN A 42 -1.17 -12.35 20.78
C GLN A 42 -1.76 -13.72 21.16
N THR A 43 -3.08 -13.83 21.18
CA THR A 43 -3.75 -15.12 21.39
C THR A 43 -3.60 -16.02 20.16
N PRO A 44 -3.74 -17.35 20.30
CA PRO A 44 -3.69 -18.28 19.17
C PRO A 44 -4.66 -17.93 18.04
N GLU A 45 -5.86 -17.44 18.36
CA GLU A 45 -6.89 -17.05 17.40
C GLU A 45 -6.45 -15.85 16.57
N THR A 46 -5.89 -14.81 17.22
CA THR A 46 -5.31 -13.65 16.53
C THR A 46 -4.17 -14.07 15.62
N ILE A 47 -3.30 -14.98 16.07
CA ILE A 47 -2.18 -15.48 15.26
C ILE A 47 -2.70 -16.20 14.00
N GLU A 48 -3.77 -16.96 14.08
CA GLU A 48 -4.35 -17.62 12.91
C GLU A 48 -4.97 -16.61 11.92
N ALA A 49 -5.70 -15.60 12.42
CA ALA A 49 -6.19 -14.51 11.59
C ALA A 49 -5.05 -13.74 10.91
N MET A 50 -3.95 -13.48 11.63
CA MET A 50 -2.76 -12.85 11.08
C MET A 50 -2.15 -13.67 9.95
N ARG A 51 -2.12 -15.00 10.02
CA ARG A 51 -1.60 -15.84 8.91
C ARG A 51 -2.40 -15.63 7.62
N VAL A 52 -3.71 -15.45 7.70
CA VAL A 52 -4.56 -15.14 6.54
C VAL A 52 -4.23 -13.75 6.00
N ALA A 53 -4.22 -12.73 6.86
CA ALA A 53 -3.90 -11.35 6.48
C ALA A 53 -2.50 -11.24 5.84
N CYS A 54 -1.48 -11.86 6.44
CA CYS A 54 -0.12 -11.89 5.91
C CYS A 54 -0.03 -12.55 4.53
N ARG A 55 -0.81 -13.62 4.28
CA ARG A 55 -0.80 -14.32 2.99
C ARG A 55 -1.41 -13.46 1.88
N ILE A 56 -2.49 -12.73 2.18
CA ILE A 56 -3.11 -11.79 1.25
C ILE A 56 -2.15 -10.62 0.97
N ALA A 57 -1.58 -10.01 2.01
CA ALA A 57 -0.62 -8.92 1.86
C ALA A 57 0.63 -9.34 1.06
N ALA A 58 1.14 -10.55 1.29
CA ALA A 58 2.26 -11.10 0.52
C ALA A 58 1.89 -11.31 -0.96
N GLY A 59 0.68 -11.76 -1.25
CA GLY A 59 0.17 -11.87 -2.62
C GLY A 59 0.09 -10.51 -3.31
N ALA A 60 -0.50 -9.50 -2.64
CA ALA A 60 -0.57 -8.14 -3.18
C ALA A 60 0.82 -7.55 -3.47
N LEU A 61 1.77 -7.77 -2.55
CA LEU A 61 3.18 -7.38 -2.74
C LEU A 61 3.80 -8.08 -3.95
N GLN A 62 3.58 -9.39 -4.10
CA GLN A 62 4.14 -10.15 -5.21
C GLN A 62 3.55 -9.73 -6.56
N GLU A 63 2.23 -9.54 -6.66
CA GLU A 63 1.61 -9.12 -7.91
C GLU A 63 2.03 -7.70 -8.31
N ALA A 64 2.07 -6.75 -7.37
CA ALA A 64 2.60 -5.41 -7.64
C ALA A 64 4.10 -5.48 -8.01
N GLY A 65 4.88 -6.31 -7.32
CA GLY A 65 6.31 -6.51 -7.59
C GLY A 65 6.60 -7.03 -8.99
N LYS A 66 5.77 -7.92 -9.55
CA LYS A 66 5.89 -8.41 -10.93
C LYS A 66 5.71 -7.32 -11.97
N ALA A 67 4.98 -6.25 -11.64
CA ALA A 67 4.72 -5.13 -12.53
C ALA A 67 5.80 -4.03 -12.46
N VAL A 68 6.83 -4.18 -11.62
CA VAL A 68 7.93 -3.22 -11.53
C VAL A 68 8.84 -3.36 -12.75
N VAL A 69 8.55 -2.59 -13.79
CA VAL A 69 9.34 -2.48 -15.01
C VAL A 69 9.41 -1.02 -15.48
N PRO A 70 10.45 -0.62 -16.25
CA PRO A 70 10.51 0.71 -16.82
C PRO A 70 9.25 1.08 -17.62
N GLY A 71 8.75 2.30 -17.41
CA GLY A 71 7.52 2.82 -18.03
C GLY A 71 6.26 2.69 -17.16
N VAL A 72 6.27 1.88 -16.10
CA VAL A 72 5.11 1.73 -15.18
C VAL A 72 5.09 2.84 -14.14
N THR A 73 3.92 3.40 -13.82
CA THR A 73 3.79 4.40 -12.75
C THR A 73 3.68 3.75 -11.38
N THR A 74 4.08 4.47 -10.33
CA THR A 74 3.84 4.02 -8.95
C THR A 74 2.34 3.89 -8.65
N ASP A 75 1.48 4.72 -9.23
CA ASP A 75 0.02 4.60 -9.09
C ASP A 75 -0.56 3.31 -9.72
N GLU A 76 0.08 2.76 -10.76
CA GLU A 76 -0.32 1.45 -11.31
C GLU A 76 0.03 0.30 -10.36
N LEU A 77 1.16 0.39 -9.65
CA LEU A 77 1.51 -0.56 -8.60
C LEU A 77 0.50 -0.52 -7.44
N ASP A 78 0.04 0.68 -7.07
CA ASP A 78 -1.04 0.84 -6.08
C ASP A 78 -2.35 0.24 -6.56
N ARG A 79 -2.70 0.40 -7.85
CA ARG A 79 -3.90 -0.21 -8.43
C ARG A 79 -3.87 -1.72 -8.27
N ILE A 80 -2.77 -2.36 -8.65
CA ILE A 80 -2.61 -3.82 -8.57
C ILE A 80 -2.71 -4.29 -7.11
N ALA A 81 -2.00 -3.64 -6.19
CA ALA A 81 -2.06 -3.99 -4.78
C ALA A 81 -3.47 -3.79 -4.18
N HIS A 82 -4.14 -2.68 -4.53
CA HIS A 82 -5.49 -2.36 -4.09
C HIS A 82 -6.49 -3.41 -4.54
N GLU A 83 -6.53 -3.68 -5.85
CA GLU A 83 -7.45 -4.65 -6.44
C GLU A 83 -7.21 -6.05 -5.86
N TYR A 84 -5.95 -6.48 -5.74
CA TYR A 84 -5.64 -7.76 -5.14
C TYR A 84 -6.21 -7.86 -3.72
N MET A 85 -5.97 -6.87 -2.86
CA MET A 85 -6.50 -6.89 -1.48
C MET A 85 -8.03 -6.91 -1.46
N VAL A 86 -8.68 -6.07 -2.28
CA VAL A 86 -10.14 -5.98 -2.34
C VAL A 86 -10.78 -7.27 -2.86
N ASP A 87 -10.22 -7.89 -3.89
CA ASP A 87 -10.69 -9.16 -4.45
C ASP A 87 -10.59 -10.32 -3.45
N HIS A 88 -9.68 -10.20 -2.48
CA HIS A 88 -9.51 -11.14 -1.37
C HIS A 88 -10.29 -10.73 -0.11
N GLY A 89 -11.19 -9.73 -0.22
CA GLY A 89 -12.02 -9.27 0.89
C GLY A 89 -11.27 -8.52 1.98
N ALA A 90 -10.07 -8.01 1.69
CA ALA A 90 -9.22 -7.28 2.63
C ALA A 90 -9.25 -5.76 2.36
N TYR A 91 -9.21 -4.98 3.43
CA TYR A 91 -9.04 -3.53 3.36
C TYR A 91 -7.55 -3.16 3.26
N PRO A 92 -7.13 -2.30 2.32
CA PRO A 92 -5.76 -1.78 2.29
C PRO A 92 -5.50 -0.84 3.48
N SER A 93 -4.76 -1.32 4.48
CA SER A 93 -4.60 -0.61 5.77
C SER A 93 -4.09 0.83 5.66
N THR A 94 -3.25 1.16 4.67
CA THR A 94 -2.75 2.54 4.52
C THR A 94 -3.85 3.50 4.05
N LEU A 95 -4.89 3.00 3.36
CA LEU A 95 -5.93 3.84 2.76
C LEU A 95 -6.73 4.54 3.85
N GLY A 96 -6.59 5.86 3.92
CA GLY A 96 -7.23 6.70 4.92
C GLY A 96 -6.58 6.67 6.31
N TYR A 97 -5.48 5.93 6.52
CA TYR A 97 -4.74 5.95 7.79
C TYR A 97 -4.11 7.33 8.00
N LYS A 98 -4.59 8.07 9.00
CA LYS A 98 -4.17 9.46 9.28
C LYS A 98 -4.19 10.36 8.02
N GLY A 99 -5.11 10.07 7.09
CA GLY A 99 -5.27 10.79 5.82
C GLY A 99 -4.38 10.33 4.66
N PHE A 100 -3.61 9.23 4.80
CA PHE A 100 -2.81 8.70 3.70
C PHE A 100 -3.71 8.26 2.53
N PRO A 101 -3.46 8.71 1.28
CA PRO A 101 -4.49 8.68 0.23
C PRO A 101 -4.48 7.41 -0.65
N LYS A 102 -3.55 6.48 -0.41
CA LYS A 102 -3.31 5.31 -1.28
C LYS A 102 -3.27 4.01 -0.48
N SER A 103 -3.27 2.91 -1.21
CA SER A 103 -3.45 1.53 -0.71
C SER A 103 -2.13 0.84 -0.38
N CYS A 104 -1.01 1.38 -0.87
CA CYS A 104 0.33 1.03 -0.47
C CYS A 104 1.26 2.26 -0.48
N CYS A 105 2.51 2.05 -0.08
CA CYS A 105 3.59 3.03 -0.21
C CYS A 105 4.55 2.58 -1.32
N THR A 106 4.99 3.51 -2.16
CA THR A 106 5.99 3.28 -3.21
C THR A 106 7.15 4.24 -3.00
N SER A 107 8.29 3.75 -2.53
CA SER A 107 9.42 4.57 -2.07
C SER A 107 10.65 4.21 -2.85
N ARG A 108 11.01 5.05 -3.82
CA ARG A 108 12.11 4.81 -4.75
C ARG A 108 13.35 5.58 -4.36
N ASN A 109 14.51 5.00 -4.64
CA ASN A 109 15.81 5.71 -4.59
C ASN A 109 16.04 6.46 -3.26
N GLU A 110 16.02 7.79 -3.26
CA GLU A 110 16.26 8.63 -2.08
C GLU A 110 15.03 8.77 -1.15
N VAL A 111 13.86 8.27 -1.55
CA VAL A 111 12.66 8.26 -0.72
C VAL A 111 12.79 7.16 0.34
N ILE A 112 13.06 7.56 1.58
CA ILE A 112 13.32 6.64 2.70
C ILE A 112 12.14 5.67 2.93
N CYS A 113 10.93 6.22 3.05
CA CYS A 113 9.70 5.47 3.21
C CYS A 113 8.49 6.36 2.97
N HIS A 114 7.29 5.76 2.92
CA HIS A 114 6.00 6.44 2.82
C HIS A 114 5.81 7.31 1.56
N GLY A 115 6.54 7.02 0.48
CA GLY A 115 6.23 7.62 -0.83
C GLY A 115 4.80 7.29 -1.25
N ILE A 116 4.07 8.30 -1.73
CA ILE A 116 2.67 8.16 -2.16
C ILE A 116 2.66 7.74 -3.63
N PRO A 117 1.98 6.63 -3.98
CA PRO A 117 1.74 6.27 -5.37
C PRO A 117 1.08 7.39 -6.17
N ASP A 118 1.70 7.75 -7.29
CA ASP A 118 1.38 8.92 -8.10
C ASP A 118 1.78 8.69 -9.58
N SER A 119 1.77 9.76 -10.39
CA SER A 119 2.13 9.71 -11.80
C SER A 119 3.63 9.47 -12.06
N THR A 120 4.46 9.20 -11.05
CA THR A 120 5.91 8.99 -11.23
C THR A 120 6.18 7.67 -11.95
N VAL A 121 6.86 7.76 -13.09
CA VAL A 121 7.20 6.63 -13.98
C VAL A 121 8.50 5.97 -13.54
N MET A 122 8.50 4.64 -13.42
CA MET A 122 9.69 3.80 -13.21
C MET A 122 10.64 3.89 -14.42
N GLU A 123 11.93 4.00 -14.15
CA GLU A 123 13.01 4.10 -15.11
C GLU A 123 14.02 2.97 -14.88
N ASP A 124 14.83 2.69 -15.91
CA ASP A 124 15.89 1.69 -15.79
C ASP A 124 16.90 2.10 -14.71
N GLY A 125 17.18 1.18 -13.78
CA GLY A 125 18.13 1.39 -12.68
C GLY A 125 17.54 1.97 -11.39
N ASP A 126 16.23 2.23 -11.33
CA ASP A 126 15.56 2.51 -10.06
C ASP A 126 15.51 1.28 -9.14
N ILE A 127 15.46 1.55 -7.83
CA ILE A 127 15.13 0.57 -6.77
C ILE A 127 13.90 1.01 -5.98
#